data_AF-A0A939BWS2-F1
#
_entry.id   AF-A0A939BWS2-F1
#
_cell.length_a   1.000
_cell.length_b   1.000
_cell.length_c   1.000
_cell.angle_alpha   90.00
_cell.angle_beta   90.00
_cell.angle_gamma   90.00
#
_symmetry.space_group_name_H-M   'P 1'
#
loop_
_entity.id
_entity.type
_entity.pdbx_description
1 polymer ?
#
loop_
_entity_poly.entity_id
_entity_poly.type
_entity_poly.pdbx_seq_one_letter_code
_entity_poly.pdbx_strand_id
1 'polypeptide(L)'
;MSDQPDDPQPDGPQPGGPQPGDDQIGSVAEEATKLFSALADLARTQGGGAGGLAGDLAGDLAGQAAGMAQQVNEHLATGDAECRYCPLCRAVHAVRVASPEVKTHLVVAASSLLQAASGLLEAMQQPPQRADGDATAPRAASVQHIDLDDSEDEPR
;
A
#
# COMPACT_ATOMS: atom_id res chain seq x y z
N MET A 1 -5.43 -69.37 18.87
CA MET A 1 -6.53 -69.17 19.84
C MET A 1 -6.12 -68.01 20.74
N SER A 2 -6.71 -66.83 20.46
CA SER A 2 -6.77 -65.59 21.27
C SER A 2 -5.42 -64.94 21.60
N ASP A 3 -4.92 -63.90 20.91
CA ASP A 3 -5.52 -62.62 20.49
C ASP A 3 -6.24 -61.90 21.64
N GLN A 4 -5.54 -60.94 22.24
CA GLN A 4 -6.02 -60.05 23.29
C GLN A 4 -6.15 -58.67 22.63
N PRO A 5 -7.37 -58.10 22.53
CA PRO A 5 -7.60 -56.88 21.76
C PRO A 5 -7.09 -55.64 22.51
N ASP A 6 -6.37 -54.78 21.77
CA ASP A 6 -6.13 -53.39 22.12
C ASP A 6 -7.47 -52.64 22.19
N ASP A 7 -7.77 -52.03 23.34
CA ASP A 7 -8.90 -51.12 23.51
C ASP A 7 -8.64 -49.80 22.74
N PRO A 8 -9.49 -49.39 21.78
CA PRO A 8 -9.37 -48.11 21.12
C PRO A 8 -9.89 -46.98 22.03
N GLN A 9 -9.05 -45.99 22.27
CA GLN A 9 -9.42 -44.74 22.94
C GLN A 9 -10.46 -43.99 22.09
N PRO A 10 -11.60 -43.54 22.67
CA PRO A 10 -12.60 -42.81 21.88
C PRO A 10 -12.15 -41.38 21.61
N ASP A 11 -11.86 -41.10 20.34
CA ASP A 11 -11.79 -39.74 19.80
C ASP A 11 -13.15 -39.05 19.99
N GLY A 12 -13.19 -38.06 20.88
CA GLY A 12 -14.35 -37.19 21.03
C GLY A 12 -14.60 -36.40 19.73
N PRO A 13 -15.86 -36.17 19.34
CA PRO A 13 -16.17 -35.30 18.21
C PRO A 13 -15.67 -33.88 18.52
N GLN A 14 -14.62 -33.42 17.84
CA GLN A 14 -14.33 -32.00 17.80
C GLN A 14 -15.36 -31.34 16.89
N PRO A 15 -16.23 -30.44 17.40
CA PRO A 15 -17.14 -29.70 16.55
C PRO A 15 -16.31 -28.76 15.66
N GLY A 16 -16.48 -28.91 14.35
CA GLY A 16 -15.90 -28.00 13.38
C GLY A 16 -16.39 -26.58 13.59
N GLY A 17 -15.47 -25.63 13.50
CA GLY A 17 -15.77 -24.28 13.08
C GLY A 17 -14.95 -23.99 11.83
N PRO A 18 -15.55 -23.55 10.71
CA PRO A 18 -14.80 -22.77 9.73
C PRO A 18 -14.21 -21.60 10.51
N GLN A 19 -12.88 -21.48 10.59
CA GLN A 19 -12.27 -20.22 11.02
C GLN A 19 -12.56 -19.25 9.88
N PRO A 20 -13.49 -18.30 10.03
CA PRO A 20 -13.59 -17.22 9.09
C PRO A 20 -12.33 -16.41 9.35
N GLY A 21 -11.32 -16.59 8.51
CA GLY A 21 -10.50 -15.45 8.13
C GLY A 21 -11.47 -14.49 7.45
N ASP A 22 -12.28 -13.80 8.25
CA ASP A 22 -12.92 -12.58 7.84
C ASP A 22 -11.75 -11.70 7.45
N ASP A 23 -11.49 -11.62 6.15
CA ASP A 23 -10.65 -10.60 5.53
C ASP A 23 -11.35 -9.25 5.77
N GLN A 24 -11.40 -8.86 7.04
CA GLN A 24 -11.90 -7.60 7.51
C GLN A 24 -10.83 -6.62 7.08
N ILE A 25 -11.02 -6.09 5.87
CA ILE A 25 -10.19 -5.03 5.33
C ILE A 25 -10.19 -3.94 6.40
N GLY A 26 -9.02 -3.72 7.02
CA GLY A 26 -8.84 -2.70 8.03
C GLY A 26 -9.15 -1.32 7.46
N SER A 27 -9.06 -0.27 8.29
CA SER A 27 -9.25 1.08 7.75
C SER A 27 -8.29 1.34 6.59
N VAL A 28 -8.74 2.07 5.57
CA VAL A 28 -7.90 2.43 4.41
C VAL A 28 -6.60 3.12 4.86
N ALA A 29 -6.66 3.89 5.94
CA ALA A 29 -5.49 4.55 6.51
C ALA A 29 -4.47 3.54 7.08
N GLU A 30 -4.95 2.49 7.75
CA GLU A 30 -4.09 1.43 8.30
C GLU A 30 -3.41 0.63 7.18
N GLU A 31 -4.18 0.21 6.18
CA GLU A 31 -3.63 -0.51 5.02
C GLU A 31 -2.69 0.36 4.18
N ALA A 32 -2.99 1.66 4.04
CA ALA A 32 -2.07 2.61 3.42
C ALA A 32 -0.77 2.71 4.22
N THR A 33 -0.84 2.76 5.55
CA THR A 33 0.36 2.81 6.41
C THR A 33 1.22 1.56 6.26
N LYS A 34 0.59 0.37 6.19
CA LYS A 34 1.29 -0.88 5.92
C LYS A 34 1.98 -0.83 4.55
N LEU A 35 1.28 -0.38 3.50
CA LEU A 35 1.87 -0.20 2.17
C LEU A 35 3.07 0.76 2.19
N PHE A 36 2.92 1.93 2.82
CA PHE A 36 4.00 2.91 2.94
C PHE A 36 5.19 2.37 3.73
N SER A 37 4.96 1.59 4.78
CA SER A 37 6.04 0.95 5.54
C SER A 37 6.82 -0.07 4.69
N ALA A 38 6.12 -0.92 3.92
CA ALA A 38 6.75 -1.89 3.02
C ALA A 38 7.55 -1.20 1.90
N LEU A 39 7.02 -0.11 1.34
CA LEU A 39 7.72 0.72 0.36
C LEU A 39 8.96 1.39 0.97
N ALA A 40 8.87 1.90 2.20
CA ALA A 40 10.00 2.51 2.89
C ALA A 40 11.10 1.48 3.23
N ASP A 41 10.72 0.25 3.59
CA ASP A 41 11.68 -0.85 3.75
C ASP A 41 12.39 -1.18 2.45
N LEU A 42 11.65 -1.29 1.34
CA LEU A 42 12.24 -1.51 0.03
C LEU A 42 13.22 -0.40 -0.35
N ALA A 43 12.85 0.87 -0.13
CA ALA A 43 13.72 2.02 -0.40
C ALA A 43 15.00 1.99 0.45
N ARG A 44 14.90 1.61 1.73
CA ARG A 44 16.07 1.42 2.61
C ARG A 44 16.99 0.29 2.11
N THR A 45 16.43 -0.80 1.58
CA THR A 45 17.22 -1.90 1.03
C THR A 45 17.94 -1.55 -0.27
N GLN A 46 17.45 -0.56 -1.04
CA GLN A 46 18.06 -0.10 -2.29
C GLN A 46 19.01 1.11 -2.12
N GLY A 47 18.87 1.91 -1.04
CA GLY A 47 19.57 3.20 -0.87
C GLY A 47 21.01 3.18 -0.36
N GLY A 48 21.68 2.02 -0.29
CA GLY A 48 23.03 1.90 0.26
C GLY A 48 24.18 2.19 -0.72
N GLY A 49 24.36 3.43 -1.20
CA GLY A 49 25.59 3.82 -1.93
C GLY A 49 25.49 5.11 -2.76
N ALA A 50 26.02 6.22 -2.24
CA ALA A 50 25.89 7.56 -2.81
C ALA A 50 26.97 7.91 -3.86
N GLY A 51 26.56 8.51 -4.98
CA GLY A 51 27.38 9.45 -5.76
C GLY A 51 27.57 9.13 -7.24
N GLY A 52 28.38 8.12 -7.57
CA GLY A 52 28.70 7.76 -8.97
C GLY A 52 27.91 6.57 -9.53
N LEU A 53 27.46 5.69 -8.64
CA LEU A 53 26.62 4.53 -8.96
C LEU A 53 25.17 4.91 -9.24
N ALA A 54 24.72 6.11 -8.83
CA ALA A 54 23.34 6.54 -9.00
C ALA A 54 22.93 6.71 -10.49
N GLY A 55 23.87 7.03 -11.38
CA GLY A 55 23.60 7.13 -12.82
C GLY A 55 23.47 5.77 -13.50
N ASP A 56 24.36 4.83 -13.17
CA ASP A 56 24.30 3.43 -13.64
C ASP A 56 23.12 2.68 -13.01
N LEU A 57 22.87 2.87 -11.71
CA LEU A 57 21.70 2.33 -11.03
C LEU A 57 20.42 2.96 -11.55
N ALA A 58 20.35 4.27 -11.83
CA ALA A 58 19.17 4.86 -12.44
C ALA A 58 18.96 4.35 -13.88
N GLY A 59 20.04 4.08 -14.62
CA GLY A 59 20.00 3.45 -15.94
C GLY A 59 19.52 1.99 -15.88
N ASP A 60 20.00 1.22 -14.91
CA ASP A 60 19.63 -0.18 -14.69
C ASP A 60 18.21 -0.29 -14.10
N LEU A 61 17.82 0.59 -13.19
CA LEU A 61 16.44 0.73 -12.72
C LEU A 61 15.52 1.16 -13.86
N ALA A 62 15.95 2.09 -14.72
CA ALA A 62 15.16 2.49 -15.89
C ALA A 62 15.03 1.33 -16.87
N GLY A 63 16.09 0.53 -17.06
CA GLY A 63 16.08 -0.68 -17.89
C GLY A 63 15.19 -1.78 -17.32
N GLN A 64 15.28 -2.06 -16.02
CA GLN A 64 14.41 -3.01 -15.32
C GLN A 64 12.97 -2.52 -15.28
N ALA A 65 12.72 -1.23 -15.04
CA ALA A 65 11.39 -0.65 -15.07
C ALA A 65 10.80 -0.73 -16.47
N ALA A 66 11.59 -0.49 -17.52
CA ALA A 66 11.16 -0.67 -18.90
C ALA A 66 10.83 -2.15 -19.20
N GLY A 67 11.68 -3.09 -18.77
CA GLY A 67 11.45 -4.53 -18.94
C GLY A 67 10.21 -5.03 -18.20
N MET A 68 10.03 -4.62 -16.94
CA MET A 68 8.84 -4.89 -16.13
C MET A 68 7.59 -4.26 -16.77
N ALA A 69 7.69 -3.00 -17.23
CA ALA A 69 6.60 -2.33 -17.92
C ALA A 69 6.22 -3.06 -19.21
N GLN A 70 7.19 -3.60 -19.97
CA GLN A 70 6.93 -4.42 -21.14
C GLN A 70 6.21 -5.72 -20.78
N GLN A 71 6.67 -6.45 -19.74
CA GLN A 71 6.08 -7.70 -19.28
C GLN A 71 4.65 -7.51 -18.76
N VAL A 72 4.46 -6.47 -17.96
CA VAL A 72 3.17 -6.03 -17.43
C VAL A 72 2.27 -5.57 -18.57
N ASN A 73 2.80 -4.88 -19.58
CA ASN A 73 2.04 -4.46 -20.76
C ASN A 73 1.51 -5.63 -21.59
N GLU A 74 2.26 -6.73 -21.70
CA GLU A 74 1.83 -7.97 -22.37
C GLU A 74 0.65 -8.65 -21.64
N HIS A 75 0.53 -8.48 -20.33
CA HIS A 75 -0.49 -9.15 -19.50
C HIS A 75 -1.63 -8.21 -19.06
N LEU A 76 -1.43 -6.88 -19.11
CA LEU A 76 -2.44 -5.88 -18.80
C LEU A 76 -3.10 -5.36 -20.08
N ALA A 77 -4.43 -5.47 -20.08
CA ALA A 77 -5.31 -4.95 -21.14
C ALA A 77 -5.14 -5.67 -22.49
N THR A 78 -5.28 -7.00 -22.46
CA THR A 78 -5.61 -7.88 -23.60
C THR A 78 -6.95 -7.55 -24.25
N GLY A 79 -7.77 -6.71 -23.59
CA GLY A 79 -9.13 -6.36 -24.02
C GLY A 79 -10.23 -7.23 -23.41
N ASP A 80 -9.87 -8.13 -22.49
CA ASP A 80 -10.81 -9.03 -21.81
C ASP A 80 -11.82 -8.29 -20.92
N ALA A 81 -12.96 -8.94 -20.66
CA ALA A 81 -14.05 -8.39 -19.85
C ALA A 81 -13.60 -7.97 -18.43
N GLU A 82 -12.60 -8.68 -17.88
CA GLU A 82 -11.96 -8.38 -16.59
C GLU A 82 -11.32 -6.99 -16.54
N CYS A 83 -10.86 -6.45 -17.67
CA CYS A 83 -10.22 -5.13 -17.74
C CYS A 83 -11.21 -3.97 -17.52
N ARG A 84 -12.52 -4.21 -17.58
CA ARG A 84 -13.52 -3.16 -17.29
C ARG A 84 -13.67 -2.88 -15.79
N TYR A 85 -13.26 -3.82 -14.94
CA TYR A 85 -13.47 -3.76 -13.49
C TYR A 85 -12.17 -3.57 -12.70
N CYS A 86 -11.02 -3.99 -13.23
CA CYS A 86 -9.73 -3.77 -12.59
C CYS A 86 -9.30 -2.27 -12.62
N PRO A 87 -9.01 -1.63 -11.46
CA PRO A 87 -8.64 -0.21 -11.40
C PRO A 87 -7.30 0.08 -12.07
N LEU A 88 -6.34 -0.86 -11.99
CA LEU A 88 -5.06 -0.74 -12.66
C LEU A 88 -5.22 -0.76 -14.19
N CYS A 89 -6.03 -1.68 -14.72
CA CYS A 89 -6.33 -1.74 -16.15
C CYS A 89 -7.02 -0.47 -16.66
N ARG A 90 -7.93 0.12 -15.87
CA ARG A 90 -8.55 1.41 -16.20
C ARG A 90 -7.54 2.54 -16.26
N ALA A 91 -6.62 2.62 -15.29
CA ALA A 91 -5.58 3.63 -15.28
C ALA A 91 -4.65 3.50 -16.50
N VAL A 92 -4.18 2.28 -16.80
CA VAL A 92 -3.35 2.00 -17.98
C VAL A 92 -4.09 2.35 -19.26
N HIS A 93 -5.37 1.99 -19.38
CA HIS A 93 -6.19 2.34 -20.54
C HIS A 93 -6.28 3.85 -20.72
N ALA A 94 -6.56 4.62 -19.65
CA ALA A 94 -6.65 6.07 -19.69
C ALA A 94 -5.34 6.72 -20.18
N VAL A 95 -4.19 6.24 -19.71
CA VAL A 95 -2.88 6.72 -20.18
C VAL A 95 -2.63 6.32 -21.64
N ARG A 96 -3.00 5.11 -22.06
CA ARG A 96 -2.79 4.64 -23.44
C ARG A 96 -3.58 5.48 -24.46
N VAL A 97 -4.86 5.76 -24.17
CA VAL A 97 -5.74 6.53 -25.07
C VAL A 97 -5.53 8.05 -25.00
N ALA A 98 -4.73 8.53 -24.04
CA ALA A 98 -4.38 9.94 -23.96
C ALA A 98 -3.57 10.40 -25.18
N SER A 99 -3.77 11.67 -25.58
CA SER A 99 -3.02 12.30 -26.66
C SER A 99 -1.53 12.43 -26.30
N PRO A 100 -0.62 12.49 -27.28
CA PRO A 100 0.82 12.63 -27.02
C PRO A 100 1.17 13.93 -26.27
N GLU A 101 0.41 15.00 -26.47
CA GLU A 101 0.55 16.26 -25.72
C GLU A 101 0.21 16.05 -24.24
N VAL A 102 -0.91 15.38 -23.94
CA VAL A 102 -1.32 15.06 -22.57
C VAL A 102 -0.30 14.15 -21.88
N LYS A 103 0.25 13.16 -22.59
CA LYS A 103 1.32 12.30 -22.08
C LYS A 103 2.55 13.11 -21.69
N THR A 104 2.94 14.08 -22.52
CA THR A 104 4.07 14.98 -22.23
C THR A 104 3.82 15.78 -20.95
N HIS A 105 2.62 16.35 -20.80
CA HIS A 105 2.25 17.07 -19.58
C HIS A 105 2.21 16.17 -18.34
N LEU A 106 1.74 14.92 -18.47
CA LEU A 106 1.76 13.94 -17.39
C LEU A 106 3.18 13.60 -16.95
N VAL A 107 4.12 13.44 -17.88
CA VAL A 107 5.53 13.19 -17.55
C VAL A 107 6.11 14.38 -16.78
N VAL A 108 5.85 15.61 -17.20
CA VAL A 108 6.31 16.82 -16.49
C VAL A 108 5.72 16.90 -15.08
N ALA A 109 4.41 16.64 -14.95
CA ALA A 109 3.74 16.61 -13.65
C ALA A 109 4.29 15.51 -12.73
N ALA A 110 4.53 14.31 -13.27
CA ALA A 110 5.11 13.18 -12.54
C ALA A 110 6.52 13.51 -12.04
N SER A 111 7.36 14.12 -12.87
CA SER A 111 8.70 14.57 -12.47
C SER A 111 8.64 15.59 -11.32
N SER A 112 7.71 16.54 -11.39
CA SER A 112 7.53 17.56 -10.36
C SER A 112 7.07 16.94 -9.04
N LEU A 113 6.16 15.95 -9.11
CA LEU A 113 5.70 15.19 -7.94
C LEU A 113 6.84 14.39 -7.30
N LEU A 114 7.68 13.72 -8.10
CA LEU A 114 8.83 12.95 -7.60
C LEU A 114 9.86 13.86 -6.92
N GLN A 115 10.11 15.04 -7.46
CA GLN A 115 11.00 16.03 -6.84
C GLN A 115 10.44 16.57 -5.52
N ALA A 116 9.12 16.79 -5.44
CA ALA A 116 8.50 17.18 -4.17
C ALA A 116 8.57 16.04 -3.13
N ALA A 117 8.37 14.80 -3.58
CA ALA A 117 8.46 13.62 -2.73
C ALA A 117 9.88 13.42 -2.18
N SER A 118 10.92 13.63 -2.99
CA SER A 118 12.31 13.55 -2.51
C SER A 118 12.56 14.59 -1.42
N GLY A 119 12.17 15.85 -1.64
CA GLY A 119 12.32 16.91 -0.65
C GLY A 119 11.63 16.60 0.69
N LEU A 120 10.48 15.93 0.68
CA LEU A 120 9.80 15.46 1.89
C LEU A 120 10.58 14.33 2.58
N LEU A 121 11.12 13.37 1.82
CA LEU A 121 11.94 12.29 2.36
C LEU A 121 13.25 12.81 2.95
N GLU A 122 13.89 13.78 2.29
CA GLU A 122 15.06 14.48 2.84
C GLU A 122 14.71 15.19 4.16
N ALA A 123 13.57 15.89 4.23
CA ALA A 123 13.13 16.56 5.45
C ALA A 123 12.90 15.59 6.62
N MET A 124 12.43 14.36 6.33
CA MET A 124 12.26 13.31 7.34
C MET A 124 13.58 12.67 7.80
N GLN A 125 14.62 12.69 6.95
CA GLN A 125 15.95 12.17 7.28
C GLN A 125 16.81 13.17 8.04
N GLN A 126 16.44 14.45 8.03
CA GLN A 126 17.18 15.49 8.74
C GLN A 126 16.95 15.33 10.26
N PRO A 127 18.00 15.03 11.05
CA PRO A 127 17.87 15.01 12.51
C PRO A 127 17.43 16.40 13.00
N PRO A 128 16.62 16.49 14.06
CA PRO A 128 16.17 17.77 14.57
C PRO A 128 17.40 18.60 14.94
N GLN A 129 17.62 19.71 14.21
CA GLN A 129 18.49 20.75 14.74
C GLN A 129 17.83 21.19 16.06
N ARG A 130 18.55 21.03 17.17
CA ARG A 130 18.13 21.57 18.46
C ARG A 130 18.01 23.08 18.29
N ALA A 131 16.80 23.53 18.00
CA ALA A 131 16.38 24.90 18.17
C ALA A 131 16.06 25.06 19.66
N ASP A 132 17.02 25.55 20.42
CA ASP A 132 16.72 26.24 21.66
C ASP A 132 15.85 27.45 21.30
N GLY A 133 14.56 27.44 21.63
CA GLY A 133 13.71 28.60 21.37
C GLY A 133 12.21 28.34 21.36
N ASP A 134 11.63 28.43 22.54
CA ASP A 134 10.28 28.94 22.83
C ASP A 134 9.06 28.05 22.48
N ALA A 135 8.43 27.58 23.55
CA ALA A 135 7.19 26.83 23.54
C ALA A 135 6.01 27.80 23.72
N THR A 136 5.12 27.87 22.74
CA THR A 136 3.65 27.98 22.95
C THR A 136 2.92 27.58 21.67
N ALA A 137 2.34 26.38 21.69
CA ALA A 137 1.55 25.80 20.61
C ALA A 137 0.12 26.36 20.58
N PRO A 138 -0.51 26.56 19.40
CA PRO A 138 -1.97 26.65 19.31
C PRO A 138 -2.56 25.23 19.39
N ARG A 139 -3.37 24.97 20.42
CA ARG A 139 -4.24 23.79 20.50
C ARG A 139 -5.27 23.86 19.35
N ALA A 140 -5.10 23.02 18.32
CA ALA A 140 -6.15 22.71 17.38
C ALA A 140 -7.23 21.88 18.11
N ALA A 141 -8.43 22.44 18.21
CA ALA A 141 -9.56 21.83 18.87
C ALA A 141 -10.03 20.59 18.09
N SER A 142 -10.18 19.51 18.85
CA SER A 142 -10.69 18.20 18.50
C SER A 142 -12.09 18.23 17.88
N VAL A 143 -12.29 17.40 16.86
CA VAL A 143 -13.59 17.11 16.24
C VAL A 143 -14.57 16.61 17.31
N GLN A 144 -15.81 17.09 17.26
CA GLN A 144 -16.87 16.65 18.17
C GLN A 144 -17.42 15.29 17.71
N HIS A 145 -17.41 14.32 18.62
CA HIS A 145 -18.08 13.04 18.45
C HIS A 145 -19.57 13.21 18.75
N ILE A 146 -20.42 12.80 17.81
CA ILE A 146 -21.87 12.70 17.98
C ILE A 146 -22.14 11.25 18.37
N ASP A 147 -22.65 11.03 19.58
CA ASP A 147 -23.11 9.72 20.05
C ASP A 147 -24.41 9.36 19.32
N LEU A 148 -24.45 8.19 18.68
CA LEU A 148 -25.59 7.71 17.89
C LEU A 148 -26.38 6.60 18.59
N ASP A 149 -26.24 6.47 19.91
CA ASP A 149 -26.79 5.35 20.69
C ASP A 149 -27.97 5.77 21.60
N ASP A 150 -28.91 6.60 21.12
CA ASP A 150 -30.15 6.92 21.88
C ASP A 150 -31.40 6.82 21.01
N SER A 151 -31.53 5.70 20.29
CA SER A 151 -32.76 5.37 19.57
C SER A 151 -33.08 3.88 19.64
N GLU A 152 -33.01 3.27 20.83
CA GLU A 152 -33.55 1.92 21.05
C GLU A 152 -34.32 1.82 22.39
N ASP A 153 -35.61 1.55 22.24
CA ASP A 153 -36.56 0.96 23.21
C ASP A 153 -37.21 1.82 24.31
N GLU A 154 -38.36 2.40 23.93
CA GLU A 154 -39.45 2.75 24.83
C GLU A 154 -40.34 1.50 25.07
N PRO A 155 -40.52 1.00 26.31
CA PRO A 155 -41.66 0.17 26.64
C PRO A 155 -42.61 0.85 27.61
N ARG A 156 -43.87 0.85 27.19
CA ARG A 156 -45.11 1.24 27.88
C ARG A 156 -45.46 0.33 29.06
#